data_AF-A0A7V3IY61-F1
#
_entry.id   AF-A0A7V3IY61-F1
#
_cell.length_a   1.000
_cell.length_b   1.000
_cell.length_c   1.000
_cell.angle_alpha   90.00
_cell.angle_beta   90.00
_cell.angle_gamma   90.00
#
_symmetry.space_group_name_H-M   'P 1'
#
loop_
_entity.id
_entity.type
_entity.pdbx_description
1 polymer ?
#
loop_
_entity_poly.entity_id
_entity_poly.type
_entity_poly.pdbx_seq_one_letter_code
_entity_poly.pdbx_strand_id
1 'polypeptide(L)'
;MLLIHPVHELLRQLPLLVGAIVLGSTTGNPLWTVAAVAATVALGVARWFTTSYRIAPDEVQLRAGVLQRKVLSVPRNRIRSVQTDARLLHRLLGLAVLRVSTGREAAGDNVFELDAVEVSQVPRLRAILLAEAPQLDQPAPQGTVLARWQLSWLRYAPLSLSGLLTLAAAAGALYESGFGEFGLATAARFSAPAIAAAVLVGSVVLAVLRSLVTYGDLVLLRRGDVLHLRHGLLRVREHTYDMSRLRGGTLRQPLLVRALRGARLDAVMTGVHGAGESSLLLPPCPAATAEAVLTGLLGDASVVTGPLRGHGSRAAVRRWTRALGMPVLAGVVLAVTAVLVGVPGWVWPAWVALLAWCALLAADRVGALGHRVDRHWLVARSGSLQRRRDCLSTAGIVGWTVRQTPLQRRAGVATLIAATAAGVKRYPLIDVPASQAWSIAAAASPWVAESVWAIR
;
A
#
# COMPACT_ATOMS: atom_id res chain seq x y z
N MET A 1 -15.22 -14.55 -27.40
CA MET A 1 -14.05 -13.85 -26.82
C MET A 1 -14.05 -12.39 -27.27
N LEU A 2 -14.10 -11.47 -26.29
CA LEU A 2 -13.57 -10.09 -26.34
C LEU A 2 -14.13 -9.10 -27.39
N LEU A 3 -15.33 -8.54 -27.15
CA LEU A 3 -15.75 -7.24 -27.70
C LEU A 3 -15.14 -6.04 -26.92
N ILE A 4 -14.51 -6.27 -25.76
CA ILE A 4 -14.11 -5.20 -24.82
C ILE A 4 -12.69 -4.68 -25.06
N HIS A 5 -11.77 -5.51 -25.53
CA HIS A 5 -10.38 -5.09 -25.77
C HIS A 5 -10.26 -3.87 -26.72
N PRO A 6 -11.01 -3.80 -27.86
CA PRO A 6 -10.97 -2.61 -28.71
C PRO A 6 -11.49 -1.37 -28.00
N VAL A 7 -12.53 -1.48 -27.15
CA VAL A 7 -13.10 -0.34 -26.40
C VAL A 7 -12.12 0.19 -25.35
N HIS A 8 -11.41 -0.70 -24.66
CA HIS A 8 -10.43 -0.31 -23.66
C HIS A 8 -9.20 0.35 -24.29
N GLU A 9 -8.77 -0.14 -25.44
CA GLU A 9 -7.68 0.46 -26.20
C GLU A 9 -8.11 1.81 -26.81
N LEU A 10 -9.36 1.94 -27.26
CA LEU A 10 -9.94 3.21 -27.71
C LEU A 10 -9.88 4.26 -26.58
N LEU A 11 -10.27 3.88 -25.36
CA LEU A 11 -10.19 4.73 -24.17
C LEU A 11 -8.73 5.08 -23.82
N ARG A 12 -7.80 4.14 -24.00
CA ARG A 12 -6.37 4.37 -23.73
C ARG A 12 -5.72 5.28 -24.77
N GLN A 13 -6.23 5.26 -26.01
CA GLN A 13 -5.81 6.12 -27.12
C GLN A 13 -6.59 7.43 -27.19
N LEU A 14 -7.44 7.75 -26.20
CA LEU A 14 -8.11 9.04 -26.09
C LEU A 14 -7.15 10.24 -26.23
N PRO A 15 -5.93 10.27 -25.66
CA PRO A 15 -5.02 11.40 -25.87
C PRO A 15 -4.59 11.54 -27.34
N LEU A 16 -4.46 10.41 -28.05
CA LEU A 16 -4.12 10.35 -29.48
C LEU A 16 -5.30 10.79 -30.35
N LEU A 17 -6.51 10.37 -30.00
CA LEU A 17 -7.75 10.82 -30.64
C LEU A 17 -8.00 12.31 -30.40
N VAL A 18 -7.83 12.80 -29.18
CA VAL A 18 -7.93 14.22 -28.84
C VAL A 18 -6.84 15.01 -29.57
N GLY A 19 -5.60 14.53 -29.58
CA GLY A 19 -4.51 15.12 -30.35
C GLY A 19 -4.82 15.20 -31.84
N ALA A 20 -5.40 14.15 -32.43
CA ALA A 20 -5.82 14.13 -33.82
C ALA A 20 -7.02 15.04 -34.12
N ILE A 21 -7.96 15.20 -33.18
CA ILE A 21 -9.06 16.16 -33.28
C ILE A 21 -8.54 17.59 -33.24
N VAL A 22 -7.61 17.88 -32.32
CA VAL A 22 -6.94 19.18 -32.25
C VAL A 22 -6.16 19.44 -33.54
N LEU A 23 -5.34 18.50 -34.01
CA LEU A 23 -4.60 18.62 -35.28
C LEU A 23 -5.54 18.79 -36.49
N GLY A 24 -6.62 18.02 -36.56
CA GLY A 24 -7.61 18.14 -37.63
C GLY A 24 -8.30 19.50 -37.64
N SER A 25 -8.58 20.05 -36.45
CA SER A 25 -9.17 21.39 -36.30
C SER A 25 -8.21 22.52 -36.66
N THR A 26 -6.91 22.40 -36.35
CA THR A 26 -5.89 23.42 -36.71
C THR A 26 -5.54 23.40 -38.19
N THR A 27 -5.64 22.24 -38.84
CA THR A 27 -5.26 22.07 -40.26
C THR A 27 -6.45 22.20 -41.22
N GLY A 28 -7.67 22.34 -40.70
CA GLY A 28 -8.90 22.51 -41.49
C GLY A 28 -9.33 21.29 -42.32
N ASN A 29 -8.70 20.13 -42.14
CA ASN A 29 -8.93 18.94 -42.95
C ASN A 29 -9.49 17.78 -42.10
N PRO A 30 -10.78 17.41 -42.25
CA PRO A 30 -11.41 16.34 -41.48
C PRO A 30 -10.90 14.94 -41.84
N LEU A 31 -10.11 14.78 -42.91
CA LEU A 31 -9.53 13.49 -43.27
C LEU A 31 -8.53 12.99 -42.22
N TRP A 32 -7.85 13.89 -41.49
CA TRP A 32 -6.90 13.50 -40.45
C TRP A 32 -7.58 12.90 -39.21
N THR A 33 -8.73 13.42 -38.81
CA THR A 33 -9.52 12.83 -37.72
C THR A 33 -10.10 11.48 -38.12
N VAL A 34 -10.64 11.37 -39.34
CA VAL A 34 -11.15 10.10 -39.87
C VAL A 34 -10.02 9.07 -39.99
N ALA A 35 -8.84 9.46 -40.51
CA ALA A 35 -7.67 8.59 -40.60
C ALA A 35 -7.17 8.14 -39.23
N ALA A 36 -7.13 9.02 -38.23
CA ALA A 36 -6.73 8.67 -36.87
C ALA A 36 -7.71 7.70 -36.20
N VAL A 37 -9.02 7.92 -36.36
CA VAL A 37 -10.06 7.00 -35.89
C VAL A 37 -9.96 5.65 -36.59
N ALA A 38 -9.82 5.64 -37.92
CA ALA A 38 -9.67 4.43 -38.71
C ALA A 38 -8.41 3.64 -38.34
N ALA A 39 -7.26 4.31 -38.18
CA ALA A 39 -6.02 3.69 -37.75
C ALA A 39 -6.14 3.09 -36.34
N THR A 40 -6.80 3.79 -35.42
CA THR A 40 -7.06 3.33 -34.05
C THR A 40 -7.92 2.06 -34.05
N VAL A 41 -9.02 2.05 -34.80
CA VAL A 41 -9.89 0.88 -34.95
C VAL A 41 -9.13 -0.27 -35.61
N ALA A 42 -8.39 -0.01 -36.69
CA ALA A 42 -7.60 -1.02 -37.39
C ALA A 42 -6.53 -1.65 -36.48
N LEU A 43 -5.81 -0.86 -35.67
CA LEU A 43 -4.86 -1.35 -34.68
C LEU A 43 -5.54 -2.19 -33.59
N GLY A 44 -6.73 -1.77 -33.12
CA GLY A 44 -7.52 -2.52 -32.16
C GLY A 44 -7.96 -3.89 -32.71
N VAL A 45 -8.44 -3.92 -33.95
CA VAL A 45 -8.84 -5.15 -34.65
C VAL A 45 -7.63 -6.06 -34.94
N ALA A 46 -6.51 -5.50 -35.40
CA ALA A 46 -5.28 -6.26 -35.64
C ALA A 46 -4.74 -6.89 -34.34
N ARG A 47 -4.80 -6.16 -33.21
CA ARG A 47 -4.46 -6.71 -31.88
C ARG A 47 -5.39 -7.82 -31.45
N TRP A 48 -6.68 -7.68 -31.72
CA TRP A 48 -7.68 -8.70 -31.39
C TRP A 48 -7.40 -10.02 -32.11
N PHE A 49 -7.15 -9.99 -33.42
CA PHE A 49 -6.80 -11.20 -34.19
C PHE A 49 -5.47 -11.84 -33.80
N THR A 50 -4.51 -11.04 -33.29
CA THR A 50 -3.17 -11.54 -32.93
C THR A 50 -3.05 -12.04 -31.50
N THR A 51 -4.03 -11.73 -30.63
CA THR A 51 -4.00 -12.14 -29.22
C THR A 51 -4.71 -13.48 -29.03
N SER A 52 -3.97 -14.49 -28.58
CA SER A 52 -4.51 -15.83 -28.31
C SER A 52 -3.96 -16.38 -27.01
N TYR A 53 -4.76 -17.17 -26.30
CA TYR A 53 -4.35 -17.85 -25.08
C TYR A 53 -4.54 -19.37 -25.26
N ARG A 54 -3.63 -20.14 -24.68
CA ARG A 54 -3.69 -21.61 -24.68
C ARG A 54 -3.50 -22.09 -23.25
N ILE A 55 -4.51 -22.77 -22.72
CA ILE A 55 -4.43 -23.43 -21.41
C ILE A 55 -4.03 -24.88 -21.68
N ALA A 56 -2.79 -25.24 -21.39
CA ALA A 56 -2.29 -26.60 -21.49
C ALA A 56 -2.28 -27.28 -20.09
N PRO A 57 -2.10 -28.62 -20.01
CA PRO A 57 -2.04 -29.34 -18.75
C PRO A 57 -0.90 -28.88 -17.84
N ASP A 58 0.22 -28.42 -18.40
CA ASP A 58 1.42 -28.09 -17.61
C ASP A 58 1.75 -26.60 -17.60
N GLU A 59 1.28 -25.85 -18.60
CA GLU A 59 1.57 -24.43 -18.78
C GLU A 59 0.38 -23.64 -19.33
N VAL A 60 0.37 -22.34 -19.06
CA VAL A 60 -0.58 -21.41 -19.66
C VAL A 60 0.20 -20.42 -20.51
N GLN A 61 -0.12 -20.37 -21.81
CA GLN A 61 0.54 -19.49 -22.77
C GLN A 61 -0.39 -18.34 -23.17
N LEU A 62 0.15 -17.13 -23.23
CA LEU A 62 -0.48 -15.93 -23.77
C LEU A 62 0.40 -15.42 -24.91
N ARG A 63 -0.17 -15.36 -26.11
CA ARG A 63 0.46 -14.77 -27.28
C ARG A 63 -0.20 -13.42 -27.54
N ALA A 64 0.59 -12.36 -27.61
CA ALA A 64 0.10 -11.01 -27.85
C ALA A 64 1.06 -10.23 -28.75
N GLY A 65 0.52 -9.27 -29.50
CA GLY A 65 1.29 -8.28 -30.26
C GLY A 65 1.06 -8.33 -31.76
N VAL A 66 1.02 -7.14 -32.37
CA VAL A 66 0.77 -6.95 -33.82
C VAL A 66 2.09 -6.93 -34.60
N LEU A 67 2.98 -6.00 -34.25
CA LEU A 67 4.31 -5.89 -34.87
C LEU A 67 5.35 -6.76 -34.13
N GLN A 68 5.35 -6.70 -32.80
CA GLN A 68 6.26 -7.47 -31.95
C GLN A 68 5.47 -8.58 -31.23
N ARG A 69 5.66 -9.82 -31.67
CA ARG A 69 5.01 -10.99 -31.08
C ARG A 69 5.69 -11.34 -29.75
N LYS A 70 4.94 -11.26 -28.65
CA LYS A 70 5.36 -11.68 -27.32
C LYS A 70 4.60 -12.95 -26.95
N VAL A 71 5.32 -13.98 -26.51
CA VAL A 71 4.74 -15.21 -25.97
C VAL A 71 5.14 -15.31 -24.49
N LEU A 72 4.16 -15.19 -23.61
CA LEU A 72 4.34 -15.39 -22.19
C LEU A 72 3.87 -16.80 -21.83
N SER A 73 4.79 -17.67 -21.43
CA SER A 73 4.43 -18.99 -20.87
C SER A 73 4.64 -19.00 -19.36
N VAL A 74 3.60 -19.42 -18.64
CA VAL A 74 3.62 -19.60 -17.19
C VAL A 74 3.34 -21.08 -16.86
N PRO A 75 4.32 -21.80 -16.28
CA PRO A 75 4.08 -23.14 -15.75
C PRO A 75 3.01 -23.11 -14.66
N ARG A 76 2.05 -24.04 -14.71
CA ARG A 76 0.93 -24.09 -13.75
C ARG A 76 1.42 -24.29 -12.31
N ASN A 77 2.47 -25.07 -12.11
CA ASN A 77 3.11 -25.28 -10.79
C ASN A 77 3.73 -24.00 -10.18
N ARG A 78 3.93 -22.94 -10.97
CA ARG A 78 4.42 -21.65 -10.49
C ARG A 78 3.29 -20.67 -10.18
N ILE A 79 2.04 -20.96 -10.53
CA ILE A 79 0.91 -20.10 -10.21
C ILE A 79 0.68 -20.13 -8.70
N ARG A 80 0.80 -18.97 -8.04
CA ARG A 80 0.71 -18.87 -6.58
C ARG A 80 -0.56 -18.19 -6.10
N SER A 81 -1.13 -17.31 -6.90
CA SER A 81 -2.39 -16.63 -6.62
C SER A 81 -3.06 -16.17 -7.90
N VAL A 82 -4.39 -16.22 -7.91
CA VAL A 82 -5.24 -15.70 -8.98
C VAL A 82 -6.08 -14.57 -8.39
N GLN A 83 -6.00 -13.38 -8.98
CA GLN A 83 -6.78 -12.21 -8.61
C GLN A 83 -7.82 -11.94 -9.69
N THR A 84 -9.04 -11.60 -9.29
CA THR A 84 -10.10 -11.22 -10.22
C THR A 84 -10.36 -9.73 -10.11
N ASP A 85 -10.43 -9.06 -11.25
CA ASP A 85 -10.68 -7.63 -11.36
C ASP A 85 -11.79 -7.37 -12.38
N ALA A 86 -12.92 -6.85 -11.93
CA ALA A 86 -14.03 -6.49 -12.80
C ALA A 86 -14.20 -4.97 -12.82
N ARG A 87 -13.83 -4.35 -13.94
CA ARG A 87 -14.11 -2.93 -14.20
C ARG A 87 -15.60 -2.74 -14.54
N LEU A 88 -16.11 -1.52 -14.46
CA LEU A 88 -17.52 -1.21 -14.67
C LEU A 88 -18.07 -1.78 -16.01
N LEU A 89 -17.33 -1.58 -17.12
CA LEU A 89 -17.72 -2.12 -18.43
C LEU A 89 -17.72 -3.64 -18.46
N HIS A 90 -16.71 -4.28 -17.87
CA HIS A 90 -16.67 -5.74 -17.72
C HIS A 90 -17.87 -6.24 -16.91
N ARG A 91 -18.23 -5.58 -15.81
CA ARG A 91 -19.39 -5.95 -14.98
C ARG A 91 -20.71 -5.84 -15.73
N LEU A 92 -20.92 -4.76 -16.49
CA LEU A 92 -22.12 -4.58 -17.31
C LEU A 92 -22.26 -5.67 -18.37
N LEU A 93 -21.14 -6.19 -18.86
CA LEU A 93 -21.08 -7.23 -19.89
C LEU A 93 -20.93 -8.65 -19.32
N GLY A 94 -20.99 -8.84 -18.00
CA GLY A 94 -20.86 -10.16 -17.35
C GLY A 94 -19.45 -10.76 -17.43
N LEU A 95 -18.43 -9.92 -17.58
CA LEU A 95 -17.03 -10.29 -17.81
C LEU A 95 -16.14 -9.84 -16.63
N ALA A 96 -14.95 -10.42 -16.51
CA ALA A 96 -13.94 -10.12 -15.51
C ALA A 96 -12.52 -10.35 -16.07
N VAL A 97 -11.52 -9.70 -15.46
CA VAL A 97 -10.10 -9.89 -15.77
C VAL A 97 -9.48 -10.79 -14.70
N LEU A 98 -8.86 -11.87 -15.13
CA LEU A 98 -8.14 -12.82 -14.27
C LEU A 98 -6.64 -12.55 -14.36
N ARG A 99 -6.06 -12.01 -13.29
CA ARG A 99 -4.62 -11.77 -13.17
C ARG A 99 -3.97 -12.93 -12.43
N VAL A 100 -3.00 -13.57 -13.08
CA VAL A 100 -2.26 -14.71 -12.53
C VAL A 100 -0.89 -14.23 -12.06
N SER A 101 -0.55 -14.50 -10.79
CA SER A 101 0.77 -14.17 -10.23
C SER A 101 1.58 -15.43 -9.93
N THR A 102 2.85 -15.42 -10.35
CA THR A 102 3.78 -16.55 -10.24
C THR A 102 4.77 -16.42 -9.08
N GLY A 103 4.59 -15.44 -8.19
CA GLY A 103 5.45 -15.21 -7.03
C GLY A 103 6.81 -14.56 -7.32
N ARG A 104 7.25 -14.48 -8.58
CA ARG A 104 8.31 -13.57 -9.04
C ARG A 104 7.67 -12.29 -9.57
N GLU A 105 8.29 -11.15 -9.27
CA GLU A 105 7.84 -9.84 -9.76
C GLU A 105 7.92 -9.81 -11.28
N ALA A 106 6.77 -9.95 -11.93
CA ALA A 106 6.61 -9.55 -13.32
C ALA A 106 6.27 -8.06 -13.31
N ALA A 107 7.25 -7.22 -13.64
CA ALA A 107 7.03 -5.79 -13.83
C ALA A 107 6.65 -5.51 -15.30
N GLY A 108 5.71 -4.58 -15.51
CA GLY A 108 5.30 -4.13 -16.85
C GLY A 108 4.55 -5.20 -17.66
N ASP A 109 4.94 -5.38 -18.92
CA ASP A 109 4.26 -6.23 -19.92
C ASP A 109 4.34 -7.74 -19.64
N ASN A 110 5.05 -8.18 -18.59
CA ASN A 110 5.24 -9.59 -18.27
C ASN A 110 4.15 -10.14 -17.31
N VAL A 111 3.15 -9.34 -16.97
CA VAL A 111 2.03 -9.78 -16.12
C VAL A 111 1.06 -10.61 -16.96
N PHE A 112 0.76 -11.83 -16.49
CA PHE A 112 -0.19 -12.71 -17.16
C PHE A 112 -1.62 -12.35 -16.75
N GLU A 113 -2.38 -11.78 -17.68
CA GLU A 113 -3.79 -11.41 -17.50
C GLU A 113 -4.64 -12.11 -18.56
N LEU A 114 -5.64 -12.89 -18.13
CA LEU A 114 -6.74 -13.29 -19.00
C LEU A 114 -7.81 -12.21 -18.93
N ASP A 115 -7.90 -11.39 -19.96
CA ASP A 115 -8.93 -10.36 -20.10
C ASP A 115 -10.26 -10.95 -20.61
N ALA A 116 -11.37 -10.37 -20.14
CA ALA A 116 -12.75 -10.70 -20.47
C ALA A 116 -13.09 -12.20 -20.40
N VAL A 117 -12.87 -12.78 -19.22
CA VAL A 117 -13.43 -14.07 -18.84
C VAL A 117 -14.85 -13.86 -18.33
N GLU A 118 -15.79 -14.71 -18.73
CA GLU A 118 -17.15 -14.69 -18.21
C GLU A 118 -17.18 -14.97 -16.70
N VAL A 119 -17.91 -14.15 -15.94
CA VAL A 119 -17.93 -14.22 -14.46
C VAL A 119 -18.35 -15.60 -13.96
N SER A 120 -19.26 -16.29 -14.67
CA SER A 120 -19.70 -17.67 -14.38
C SER A 120 -18.55 -18.69 -14.49
N GLN A 121 -17.56 -18.44 -15.35
CA GLN A 121 -16.42 -19.32 -15.59
C GLN A 121 -15.22 -19.02 -14.69
N VAL A 122 -15.20 -17.87 -14.01
CA VAL A 122 -14.10 -17.48 -13.10
C VAL A 122 -13.82 -18.53 -12.03
N PRO A 123 -14.82 -19.09 -11.30
CA PRO A 123 -14.56 -20.12 -10.30
C PRO A 123 -13.93 -21.38 -10.90
N ARG A 124 -14.42 -21.80 -12.08
CA ARG A 124 -13.92 -22.98 -12.79
C ARG A 124 -12.48 -22.79 -13.27
N LEU A 125 -12.20 -21.67 -13.94
CA LEU A 125 -10.85 -21.36 -14.42
C LEU A 125 -9.87 -21.21 -13.28
N ARG A 126 -10.30 -20.63 -12.17
CA ARG A 126 -9.49 -20.53 -10.97
C ARG A 126 -9.12 -21.91 -10.41
N ALA A 127 -10.10 -22.82 -10.26
CA ALA A 127 -9.85 -24.18 -9.80
C ALA A 127 -8.85 -24.90 -10.72
N ILE A 128 -9.02 -24.76 -12.04
CA ILE A 128 -8.07 -25.28 -13.03
C ILE A 128 -6.68 -24.66 -12.84
N LEU A 129 -6.57 -23.34 -12.74
CA LEU A 129 -5.27 -22.64 -12.66
C LEU A 129 -4.51 -22.92 -11.36
N LEU A 130 -5.21 -23.09 -10.24
CA LEU A 130 -4.60 -23.37 -8.94
C LEU A 130 -4.38 -24.88 -8.68
N ALA A 131 -4.82 -25.75 -9.60
CA ALA A 131 -4.87 -27.19 -9.39
C ALA A 131 -5.57 -27.59 -8.08
N GLU A 132 -6.47 -26.72 -7.61
CA GLU A 132 -7.37 -27.00 -6.48
C GLU A 132 -8.43 -27.96 -7.01
N ALA A 133 -8.48 -29.17 -6.45
CA ALA A 133 -9.56 -30.10 -6.72
C ALA A 133 -10.90 -29.36 -6.49
N PRO A 134 -11.87 -29.44 -7.43
CA PRO A 134 -13.14 -28.78 -7.24
C PRO A 134 -13.84 -29.43 -6.05
N GLN A 135 -13.85 -28.77 -4.89
CA GLN A 135 -14.72 -29.14 -3.77
C GLN A 135 -16.14 -28.62 -4.08
N LEU A 136 -16.70 -29.06 -5.21
CA LEU A 136 -18.03 -28.64 -5.69
C LEU A 136 -19.17 -29.23 -4.86
N ASP A 137 -18.92 -30.26 -4.06
CA ASP A 137 -19.96 -31.05 -3.38
C ASP A 137 -19.95 -30.94 -1.83
N GLN A 138 -19.09 -30.11 -1.24
CA GLN A 138 -19.20 -29.79 0.18
C GLN A 138 -19.94 -28.46 0.34
N PRO A 139 -21.00 -28.38 1.17
CA PRO A 139 -21.61 -27.09 1.51
C PRO A 139 -20.50 -26.20 2.05
N ALA A 140 -20.21 -25.12 1.31
CA ALA A 140 -19.07 -24.25 1.61
C ALA A 140 -19.13 -23.88 3.11
N PRO A 141 -18.08 -24.15 3.89
CA PRO A 141 -18.10 -23.90 5.32
C PRO A 141 -18.53 -22.46 5.56
N GLN A 142 -19.51 -22.27 6.46
CA GLN A 142 -20.06 -20.95 6.77
C GLN A 142 -18.90 -20.02 7.11
N GLY A 143 -18.59 -19.09 6.19
CA GLY A 143 -17.44 -18.22 6.33
C GLY A 143 -17.68 -17.22 7.45
N THR A 144 -16.72 -17.07 8.36
CA THR A 144 -16.78 -16.04 9.39
C THR A 144 -16.40 -14.70 8.76
N VAL A 145 -17.30 -13.71 8.81
CA VAL A 145 -17.00 -12.35 8.38
C VAL A 145 -16.12 -11.69 9.44
N LEU A 146 -14.85 -11.42 9.11
CA LEU A 146 -13.92 -10.76 10.01
C LEU A 146 -14.14 -9.24 10.03
N ALA A 147 -14.44 -8.65 8.88
CA ALA A 147 -14.78 -7.24 8.78
C ALA A 147 -15.69 -6.96 7.59
N ARG A 148 -16.55 -5.97 7.77
CA ARG A 148 -17.36 -5.36 6.71
C ARG A 148 -17.12 -3.86 6.73
N TRP A 149 -17.07 -3.28 5.53
CA TRP A 149 -16.98 -1.84 5.36
C TRP A 149 -18.17 -1.15 6.02
N GLN A 150 -17.91 0.00 6.64
CA GLN A 150 -18.92 0.84 7.26
C GLN A 150 -18.71 2.28 6.81
N LEU A 151 -19.81 3.03 6.71
CA LEU A 151 -19.79 4.44 6.29
C LEU A 151 -18.92 5.30 7.22
N SER A 152 -18.83 4.93 8.50
CA SER A 152 -17.97 5.58 9.50
C SER A 152 -16.48 5.56 9.14
N TRP A 153 -16.03 4.67 8.25
CA TRP A 153 -14.63 4.59 7.82
C TRP A 153 -14.25 5.76 6.88
N LEU A 154 -15.23 6.41 6.24
CA LEU A 154 -14.99 7.55 5.35
C LEU A 154 -14.34 8.74 6.08
N ARG A 155 -14.53 8.86 7.40
CA ARG A 155 -13.87 9.90 8.22
C ARG A 155 -12.34 9.84 8.15
N TYR A 156 -11.78 8.68 7.81
CA TYR A 156 -10.33 8.49 7.69
C TYR A 156 -9.79 8.77 6.29
N ALA A 157 -10.66 8.91 5.28
CA ALA A 157 -10.27 9.14 3.89
C ALA A 157 -9.41 10.40 3.66
N PRO A 158 -9.83 11.61 4.10
CA PRO A 158 -9.05 12.84 3.88
C PRO A 158 -7.73 12.87 4.68
N LEU A 159 -7.60 12.01 5.70
CA LEU A 159 -6.44 11.96 6.60
C LEU A 159 -5.32 11.04 6.09
N SER A 160 -5.51 10.40 4.93
CA SER A 160 -4.49 9.59 4.30
C SER A 160 -3.49 10.48 3.52
N LEU A 161 -2.21 10.39 3.86
CA LEU A 161 -1.15 11.21 3.25
C LEU A 161 -1.05 11.03 1.73
N SER A 162 -1.36 9.81 1.24
CA SER A 162 -1.46 9.52 -0.19
C SER A 162 -2.64 10.23 -0.86
N GLY A 163 -3.75 10.45 -0.13
CA GLY A 163 -4.87 11.24 -0.62
C GLY A 163 -4.45 12.69 -0.83
N LEU A 164 -3.80 13.30 0.16
CA LEU A 164 -3.29 14.67 0.09
C LEU A 164 -2.30 14.88 -1.08
N LEU A 165 -1.37 13.95 -1.30
CA LEU A 165 -0.44 14.03 -2.44
C LEU A 165 -1.15 13.96 -3.79
N THR A 166 -2.14 13.08 -3.95
CA THR A 166 -2.92 13.04 -5.19
C THR A 166 -3.83 14.25 -5.37
N LEU A 167 -4.29 14.86 -4.29
CA LEU A 167 -5.02 16.12 -4.33
C LEU A 167 -4.11 17.28 -4.76
N ALA A 168 -2.89 17.33 -4.22
CA ALA A 168 -1.87 18.31 -4.65
C ALA A 168 -1.50 18.12 -6.13
N ALA A 169 -1.35 16.87 -6.58
CA ALA A 169 -1.08 16.56 -7.99
C ALA A 169 -2.26 16.93 -8.90
N ALA A 170 -3.51 16.66 -8.48
CA ALA A 170 -4.71 17.04 -9.23
C ALA A 170 -4.87 18.57 -9.28
N ALA A 171 -4.58 19.28 -8.20
CA ALA A 171 -4.56 20.74 -8.18
C ALA A 171 -3.47 21.31 -9.11
N GLY A 172 -2.27 20.71 -9.12
CA GLY A 172 -1.20 21.06 -10.06
C GLY A 172 -1.59 20.83 -11.51
N ALA A 173 -2.19 19.67 -11.82
CA ALA A 173 -2.65 19.36 -13.17
C ALA A 173 -3.79 20.29 -13.63
N LEU A 174 -4.72 20.66 -12.73
CA LEU A 174 -5.77 21.63 -13.03
C LEU A 174 -5.19 23.02 -13.30
N TYR A 175 -4.16 23.43 -12.56
CA TYR A 175 -3.43 24.66 -12.80
C TYR A 175 -2.75 24.68 -14.18
N GLU A 176 -2.10 23.57 -14.56
CA GLU A 176 -1.45 23.43 -15.88
C GLU A 176 -2.44 23.35 -17.06
N SER A 177 -3.66 22.85 -16.83
CA SER A 177 -4.66 22.60 -17.89
C SER A 177 -5.40 23.85 -18.43
N GLY A 178 -5.04 25.07 -18.01
CA GLY A 178 -5.72 26.30 -18.43
C GLY A 178 -7.05 26.58 -17.70
N PHE A 179 -7.61 25.62 -16.98
CA PHE A 179 -8.70 25.84 -16.01
C PHE A 179 -8.29 26.77 -14.85
N GLY A 180 -6.98 26.98 -14.67
CA GLY A 180 -6.43 27.95 -13.73
C GLY A 180 -6.90 29.39 -14.00
N GLU A 181 -6.99 29.83 -15.26
CA GLU A 181 -7.40 31.21 -15.61
C GLU A 181 -8.90 31.44 -15.38
N PHE A 182 -9.75 30.48 -15.74
CA PHE A 182 -11.19 30.51 -15.46
C PHE A 182 -11.48 30.45 -13.95
N GLY A 183 -10.69 29.64 -13.24
CA GLY A 183 -10.71 29.54 -11.78
C GLY A 183 -10.24 30.82 -11.10
N LEU A 184 -9.16 31.44 -11.57
CA LEU A 184 -8.59 32.69 -11.05
C LEU A 184 -9.51 33.90 -11.27
N ALA A 185 -10.16 34.02 -12.43
CA ALA A 185 -11.12 35.09 -12.70
C ALA A 185 -12.38 34.99 -11.81
N THR A 186 -12.81 33.77 -11.49
CA THR A 186 -13.91 33.51 -10.56
C THR A 186 -13.46 33.66 -9.10
N ALA A 187 -12.24 33.22 -8.78
CA ALA A 187 -11.63 33.28 -7.45
C ALA A 187 -11.26 34.71 -7.04
N ALA A 188 -10.93 35.59 -7.99
CA ALA A 188 -10.70 37.02 -7.76
C ALA A 188 -11.93 37.74 -7.16
N ARG A 189 -13.12 37.14 -7.26
CA ARG A 189 -14.35 37.62 -6.61
C ARG A 189 -14.49 37.21 -5.14
N PHE A 190 -13.61 36.32 -4.65
CA PHE A 190 -13.63 35.77 -3.31
C PHE A 190 -12.35 36.14 -2.56
N SER A 191 -12.44 36.27 -1.24
CA SER A 191 -11.27 36.50 -0.40
C SER A 191 -10.35 35.26 -0.40
N ALA A 192 -9.04 35.47 -0.24
CA ALA A 192 -8.06 34.38 -0.09
C ALA A 192 -8.48 33.26 0.89
N PRO A 193 -9.05 33.54 2.08
CA PRO A 193 -9.52 32.48 2.98
C PRO A 193 -10.73 31.70 2.42
N ALA A 194 -11.62 32.34 1.66
CA ALA A 194 -12.76 31.66 1.04
C ALA A 194 -12.31 30.67 -0.05
N ILE A 195 -11.30 31.05 -0.85
CA ILE A 195 -10.69 30.17 -1.85
C ILE A 195 -10.01 28.98 -1.15
N ALA A 196 -9.22 29.24 -0.11
CA ALA A 196 -8.56 28.19 0.66
C ALA A 196 -9.56 27.21 1.29
N ALA A 197 -10.67 27.72 1.84
CA ALA A 197 -11.74 26.90 2.39
C ALA A 197 -12.43 26.05 1.30
N ALA A 198 -12.74 26.63 0.13
CA ALA A 198 -13.36 25.91 -0.97
C ALA A 198 -12.45 24.80 -1.52
N VAL A 199 -11.15 25.08 -1.68
CA VAL A 199 -10.15 24.07 -2.08
C VAL A 199 -10.05 22.96 -1.05
N LEU A 200 -10.00 23.31 0.24
CA LEU A 200 -9.97 22.33 1.33
C LEU A 200 -11.21 21.43 1.30
N VAL A 201 -12.42 22.01 1.23
CA VAL A 201 -13.69 21.27 1.16
C VAL A 201 -13.73 20.38 -0.08
N GLY A 202 -13.43 20.92 -1.26
CA GLY A 202 -13.39 20.14 -2.50
C GLY A 202 -12.40 18.98 -2.42
N SER A 203 -11.24 19.20 -1.80
CA SER A 203 -10.23 18.15 -1.61
C SER A 203 -10.71 17.03 -0.67
N VAL A 204 -11.42 17.38 0.40
CA VAL A 204 -12.02 16.42 1.33
C VAL A 204 -13.12 15.62 0.63
N VAL A 205 -14.00 16.28 -0.12
CA VAL A 205 -15.06 15.62 -0.89
C VAL A 205 -14.47 14.64 -1.89
N LEU A 206 -13.43 15.04 -2.64
CA LEU A 206 -12.77 14.18 -3.61
C LEU A 206 -12.07 12.98 -2.94
N ALA A 207 -11.42 13.18 -1.79
CA ALA A 207 -10.83 12.08 -1.01
C ALA A 207 -11.87 11.08 -0.52
N VAL A 208 -13.02 11.56 -0.03
CA VAL A 208 -14.15 10.74 0.42
C VAL A 208 -14.76 9.96 -0.75
N LEU A 209 -15.04 10.62 -1.87
CA LEU A 209 -15.57 9.98 -3.09
C LEU A 209 -14.61 8.90 -3.60
N ARG A 210 -13.31 9.20 -3.67
CA ARG A 210 -12.30 8.21 -4.07
C ARG A 210 -12.28 7.02 -3.13
N SER A 211 -12.29 7.26 -1.82
CA SER A 211 -12.31 6.19 -0.81
C SER A 211 -13.55 5.30 -0.94
N LEU A 212 -14.72 5.92 -1.13
CA LEU A 212 -15.99 5.23 -1.36
C LEU A 212 -15.92 4.35 -2.61
N VAL A 213 -15.43 4.88 -3.73
CA VAL A 213 -15.28 4.13 -4.98
C VAL A 213 -14.27 2.98 -4.86
N THR A 214 -13.16 3.20 -4.16
CA THR A 214 -12.02 2.26 -4.08
C THR A 214 -12.25 1.14 -3.06
N TYR A 215 -12.84 1.46 -1.91
CA TYR A 215 -12.98 0.57 -0.76
C TYR A 215 -14.42 0.31 -0.33
N GLY A 216 -15.42 0.92 -0.97
CA GLY A 216 -16.82 0.62 -0.72
C GLY A 216 -17.14 -0.85 -0.96
N ASP A 217 -18.13 -1.37 -0.24
CA ASP A 217 -18.51 -2.80 -0.23
C ASP A 217 -17.34 -3.75 0.14
N LEU A 218 -16.36 -3.26 0.93
CA LEU A 218 -15.29 -4.14 1.40
C LEU A 218 -15.85 -5.20 2.35
N VAL A 219 -15.56 -6.46 2.04
CA VAL A 219 -15.86 -7.61 2.90
C VAL A 219 -14.62 -8.48 3.02
N LEU A 220 -14.22 -8.73 4.27
CA LEU A 220 -13.16 -9.66 4.61
C LEU A 220 -13.77 -10.89 5.28
N LEU A 221 -13.68 -12.02 4.59
CA LEU A 221 -14.30 -13.28 4.98
C LEU A 221 -13.21 -14.35 5.13
N ARG A 222 -13.23 -15.10 6.24
CA ARG A 222 -12.40 -16.28 6.43
C ARG A 222 -13.25 -17.54 6.24
N ARG A 223 -12.83 -18.44 5.35
CA ARG A 223 -13.41 -19.77 5.13
C ARG A 223 -12.32 -20.81 5.33
N GLY A 224 -12.31 -21.46 6.49
CA GLY A 224 -11.25 -22.41 6.85
C GLY A 224 -9.85 -21.77 6.79
N ASP A 225 -9.00 -22.32 5.93
CA ASP A 225 -7.61 -21.89 5.71
C ASP A 225 -7.45 -20.81 4.62
N VAL A 226 -8.57 -20.27 4.12
CA VAL A 226 -8.57 -19.29 3.03
C VAL A 226 -9.24 -17.99 3.48
N LEU A 227 -8.59 -16.87 3.19
CA LEU A 227 -9.06 -15.51 3.47
C LEU A 227 -9.44 -14.83 2.15
N HIS A 228 -10.73 -14.51 2.00
CA HIS A 228 -11.28 -13.79 0.87
C HIS A 228 -11.45 -12.32 1.21
N LEU A 229 -10.82 -11.45 0.44
CA LEU A 229 -10.96 -10.01 0.52
C LEU A 229 -11.60 -9.53 -0.79
N ARG A 230 -12.78 -8.93 -0.70
CA ARG A 230 -13.46 -8.27 -1.81
C ARG A 230 -13.63 -6.79 -1.49
N HIS A 231 -13.38 -5.90 -2.44
CA HIS A 231 -13.66 -4.47 -2.27
C HIS A 231 -13.81 -3.71 -3.60
N GLY A 232 -14.48 -2.55 -3.55
CA GLY A 232 -14.60 -1.58 -4.65
C GLY A 232 -16.00 -1.53 -5.26
N LEU A 233 -16.45 -0.33 -5.65
CA LEU A 233 -17.80 -0.10 -6.21
C LEU A 233 -17.82 -0.04 -7.74
N LEU A 234 -16.85 0.67 -8.34
CA LEU A 234 -16.71 0.78 -9.80
C LEU A 234 -15.80 -0.29 -10.38
N ARG A 235 -14.79 -0.70 -9.59
CA ARG A 235 -13.82 -1.72 -9.94
C ARG A 235 -13.77 -2.70 -8.78
N VAL A 236 -14.49 -3.81 -8.93
CA VAL A 236 -14.56 -4.85 -7.89
C VAL A 236 -13.30 -5.69 -8.00
N ARG A 237 -12.52 -5.72 -6.92
CA ARG A 237 -11.31 -6.51 -6.80
C ARG A 237 -11.54 -7.62 -5.79
N GLU A 238 -11.23 -8.84 -6.19
CA GLU A 238 -11.28 -10.01 -5.32
C GLU A 238 -9.90 -10.62 -5.18
N HIS A 239 -9.42 -10.62 -3.93
CA HIS A 239 -8.14 -11.16 -3.53
C HIS A 239 -8.39 -12.36 -2.63
N THR A 240 -7.57 -13.38 -2.79
CA THR A 240 -7.62 -14.54 -1.91
C THR A 240 -6.23 -14.84 -1.39
N TYR A 241 -6.17 -15.01 -0.09
CA TYR A 241 -4.96 -15.23 0.66
C TYR A 241 -5.06 -16.58 1.36
N ASP A 242 -4.00 -17.36 1.24
CA ASP A 242 -3.85 -18.66 1.89
C ASP A 242 -3.28 -18.42 3.30
N MET A 243 -3.95 -18.93 4.34
CA MET A 243 -3.56 -18.72 5.72
C MET A 243 -2.26 -19.45 6.09
N SER A 244 -1.93 -20.57 5.42
CA SER A 244 -0.65 -21.25 5.59
C SER A 244 0.57 -20.35 5.26
N ARG A 245 0.35 -19.33 4.42
CA ARG A 245 1.37 -18.36 3.98
C ARG A 245 1.41 -17.11 4.85
N LEU A 246 0.44 -16.92 5.75
CA LEU A 246 0.38 -15.78 6.65
C LEU A 246 1.43 -15.95 7.75
N ARG A 247 2.38 -15.01 7.82
CA ARG A 247 3.42 -14.96 8.84
C ARG A 247 3.22 -13.81 9.82
N GLY A 248 2.08 -13.12 9.76
CA GLY A 248 1.74 -12.05 10.69
C GLY A 248 1.00 -10.89 10.05
N GLY A 249 1.01 -9.73 10.71
CA GLY A 249 0.33 -8.53 10.26
C GLY A 249 1.02 -7.26 10.74
N THR A 250 0.88 -6.18 9.96
CA THR A 250 1.43 -4.87 10.28
C THR A 250 0.29 -3.88 10.47
N LEU A 251 0.15 -3.35 11.68
CA LEU A 251 -0.76 -2.25 11.98
C LEU A 251 -0.07 -0.93 11.72
N ARG A 252 -0.57 -0.15 10.76
CA ARG A 252 -0.06 1.18 10.43
C ARG A 252 -1.02 2.25 10.95
N GLN A 253 -0.47 3.19 11.70
CA GLN A 253 -1.18 4.29 12.34
C GLN A 253 -0.50 5.60 11.92
N PRO A 254 -0.81 6.14 10.72
CA PRO A 254 -0.34 7.46 10.33
C PRO A 254 -0.90 8.53 11.27
N LEU A 255 -0.14 9.61 11.50
CA LEU A 255 -0.37 10.59 12.58
C LEU A 255 -1.83 11.09 12.64
N LEU A 256 -2.36 11.53 11.50
CA LEU A 256 -3.71 12.08 11.37
C LEU A 256 -4.80 11.02 11.63
N VAL A 257 -4.60 9.81 11.10
CA VAL A 257 -5.51 8.68 11.33
C VAL A 257 -5.43 8.21 12.79
N ARG A 258 -4.24 8.19 13.36
CA ARG A 258 -3.96 7.83 14.77
C ARG A 258 -4.62 8.82 15.74
N ALA A 259 -4.62 10.11 15.41
CA ALA A 259 -5.31 11.13 16.21
C ALA A 259 -6.81 10.84 16.33
N LEU A 260 -7.43 10.29 15.27
CA LEU A 260 -8.81 9.80 15.27
C LEU A 260 -8.97 8.32 15.65
N ARG A 261 -8.00 7.75 16.38
CA ARG A 261 -7.98 6.34 16.82
C ARG A 261 -8.20 5.35 15.68
N GLY A 262 -7.68 5.64 14.50
CA GLY A 262 -7.72 4.77 13.33
C GLY A 262 -6.43 3.98 13.13
N ALA A 263 -6.53 2.90 12.37
CA ALA A 263 -5.40 2.12 11.88
C ALA A 263 -5.69 1.54 10.50
N ARG A 264 -4.64 1.20 9.78
CA ARG A 264 -4.65 0.39 8.56
C ARG A 264 -4.00 -0.96 8.88
N LEU A 265 -4.53 -2.04 8.33
CA LEU A 265 -3.98 -3.38 8.51
C LEU A 265 -3.42 -3.90 7.19
N ASP A 266 -2.14 -4.30 7.22
CA ASP A 266 -1.50 -5.02 6.13
C ASP A 266 -1.16 -6.46 6.56
N ALA A 267 -1.35 -7.43 5.67
CA ALA A 267 -0.90 -8.80 5.85
C ALA A 267 0.61 -8.91 5.67
N VAL A 268 1.26 -9.71 6.51
CA VAL A 268 2.63 -10.17 6.29
C VAL A 268 2.56 -11.60 5.76
N MET A 269 2.56 -11.76 4.43
CA MET A 269 2.37 -13.05 3.78
C MET A 269 3.52 -13.37 2.81
N THR A 270 3.90 -14.65 2.70
CA THR A 270 4.86 -15.11 1.69
C THR A 270 4.26 -15.05 0.29
N GLY A 271 5.04 -14.62 -0.70
CA GLY A 271 4.57 -14.45 -2.09
C GLY A 271 3.93 -13.09 -2.38
N VAL A 272 3.53 -12.33 -1.35
CA VAL A 272 3.16 -10.91 -1.48
C VAL A 272 4.39 -10.06 -1.22
N HIS A 273 4.78 -9.29 -2.23
CA HIS A 273 6.00 -8.49 -2.22
C HIS A 273 5.69 -7.03 -1.93
N GLY A 274 6.41 -6.45 -0.96
CA GLY A 274 6.40 -5.02 -0.67
C GLY A 274 5.25 -4.56 0.23
N ALA A 275 5.13 -3.25 0.34
CA ALA A 275 4.03 -2.58 1.03
C ALA A 275 3.15 -1.89 -0.01
N GLY A 276 1.85 -2.18 -0.04
CA GLY A 276 0.98 -1.61 -1.08
C GLY A 276 -0.46 -2.12 -1.04
N GLU A 277 -1.13 -2.10 -2.19
CA GLU A 277 -2.49 -2.62 -2.35
C GLU A 277 -2.53 -4.15 -2.22
N SER A 278 -1.48 -4.86 -2.65
CA SER A 278 -1.40 -6.33 -2.60
C SER A 278 -1.27 -6.91 -1.19
N SER A 279 -0.76 -6.12 -0.24
CA SER A 279 -0.64 -6.49 1.17
C SER A 279 -1.77 -5.93 2.03
N LEU A 280 -2.66 -5.09 1.48
CA LEU A 280 -3.71 -4.43 2.24
C LEU A 280 -4.79 -5.44 2.64
N LEU A 281 -5.09 -5.55 3.94
CA LEU A 281 -6.25 -6.29 4.44
C LEU A 281 -7.41 -5.35 4.77
N LEU A 282 -7.11 -4.26 5.49
CA LEU A 282 -8.11 -3.26 5.86
C LEU A 282 -7.59 -1.86 5.53
N PRO A 283 -8.38 -1.03 4.82
CA PRO A 283 -8.09 0.39 4.63
C PRO A 283 -8.09 1.12 5.98
N PRO A 284 -7.76 2.43 6.02
CA PRO A 284 -7.90 3.22 7.23
C PRO A 284 -9.30 3.08 7.86
N CYS A 285 -9.36 2.42 9.01
CA CYS A 285 -10.58 2.09 9.75
C CYS A 285 -10.34 2.31 11.25
N PRO A 286 -11.36 2.19 12.12
CA PRO A 286 -11.16 2.28 13.57
C PRO A 286 -10.11 1.27 14.05
N ALA A 287 -9.19 1.71 14.91
CA ALA A 287 -8.07 0.88 15.38
C ALA A 287 -8.56 -0.42 16.05
N ALA A 288 -9.65 -0.35 16.81
CA ALA A 288 -10.28 -1.51 17.43
C ALA A 288 -10.70 -2.59 16.41
N THR A 289 -11.21 -2.19 15.24
CA THR A 289 -11.57 -3.14 14.17
C THR A 289 -10.34 -3.80 13.57
N ALA A 290 -9.29 -3.02 13.28
CA ALA A 290 -8.04 -3.55 12.76
C ALA A 290 -7.35 -4.50 13.76
N GLU A 291 -7.39 -4.16 15.05
CA GLU A 291 -6.84 -4.99 16.13
C GLU A 291 -7.67 -6.27 16.34
N ALA A 292 -9.00 -6.19 16.27
CA ALA A 292 -9.88 -7.35 16.37
C ALA A 292 -9.66 -8.34 15.21
N VAL A 293 -9.58 -7.83 13.97
CA VAL A 293 -9.29 -8.66 12.80
C VAL A 293 -7.91 -9.30 12.91
N LEU A 294 -6.88 -8.53 13.28
CA LEU A 294 -5.55 -9.10 13.44
C LEU A 294 -5.52 -10.15 14.56
N THR A 295 -6.22 -9.90 15.66
CA THR A 295 -6.35 -10.88 16.76
C THR A 295 -7.02 -12.17 16.29
N GLY A 296 -8.11 -12.07 15.50
CA GLY A 296 -8.78 -13.23 14.92
C GLY A 296 -7.94 -13.99 13.88
N LEU A 297 -7.00 -13.32 13.22
CA LEU A 297 -6.05 -13.95 12.29
C LEU A 297 -4.88 -14.64 13.00
N LEU A 298 -4.32 -14.02 14.05
CA LEU A 298 -3.17 -14.56 14.77
C LEU A 298 -3.56 -15.54 15.89
N GLY A 299 -4.80 -15.48 16.38
CA GLY A 299 -5.29 -16.30 17.49
C GLY A 299 -4.85 -15.84 18.89
N ASP A 300 -4.12 -14.73 19.00
CA ASP A 300 -3.60 -14.23 20.27
C ASP A 300 -3.73 -12.70 20.36
N ALA A 301 -4.56 -12.23 21.29
CA ALA A 301 -4.79 -10.80 21.53
C ALA A 301 -3.56 -10.11 22.14
N SER A 302 -2.76 -10.84 22.93
CA SER A 302 -1.58 -10.29 23.63
C SER A 302 -0.49 -9.85 22.67
N VAL A 303 -0.41 -10.47 21.48
CA VAL A 303 0.49 -10.08 20.40
C VAL A 303 0.08 -8.72 19.81
N VAL A 304 -1.22 -8.47 19.70
CA VAL A 304 -1.79 -7.31 18.99
C VAL A 304 -1.98 -6.08 19.87
N THR A 305 -2.44 -6.27 21.11
CA THR A 305 -2.73 -5.16 22.04
C THR A 305 -1.84 -5.17 23.28
N GLY A 306 -1.17 -6.29 23.58
CA GLY A 306 -0.37 -6.44 24.78
C GLY A 306 0.82 -5.48 24.89
N PRO A 307 1.37 -5.34 26.11
CA PRO A 307 2.42 -4.38 26.41
C PRO A 307 3.73 -4.73 25.71
N LEU A 308 4.49 -3.68 25.38
CA LEU A 308 5.81 -3.79 24.76
C LEU A 308 6.88 -3.36 25.76
N ARG A 309 8.03 -4.05 25.75
CA ARG A 309 9.22 -3.64 26.48
C ARG A 309 9.84 -2.44 25.77
N GLY A 310 9.92 -1.31 26.47
CA GLY A 310 10.62 -0.12 25.98
C GLY A 310 12.14 -0.35 25.87
N HIS A 311 12.81 0.43 25.03
CA HIS A 311 14.24 0.27 24.75
C HIS A 311 15.16 1.04 25.73
N GLY A 312 14.59 1.55 26.83
CA GLY A 312 15.34 2.22 27.90
C GLY A 312 15.78 3.67 27.62
N SER A 313 16.49 4.25 28.58
CA SER A 313 16.90 5.66 28.58
C SER A 313 17.91 6.00 27.48
N ARG A 314 18.85 5.11 27.14
CA ARG A 314 19.85 5.35 26.07
C ARG A 314 19.20 5.53 24.69
N ALA A 315 18.19 4.72 24.39
CA ALA A 315 17.40 4.88 23.17
C ALA A 315 16.63 6.20 23.18
N ALA A 316 16.07 6.58 24.33
CA ALA A 316 15.35 7.83 24.51
C ALA A 316 16.25 9.06 24.30
N VAL A 317 17.39 9.13 25.00
CA VAL A 317 18.37 10.23 24.87
C VAL A 317 18.79 10.39 23.43
N ARG A 318 19.10 9.30 22.72
CA ARG A 318 19.48 9.37 21.30
C ARG A 318 18.37 9.94 20.41
N ARG A 319 17.10 9.66 20.71
CA ARG A 319 15.96 10.18 19.94
C ARG A 319 15.77 11.67 20.18
N TRP A 320 15.90 12.10 21.43
CA TRP A 320 15.86 13.50 21.82
C TRP A 320 17.00 14.30 21.19
N THR A 321 18.25 13.84 21.31
CA THR A 321 19.41 14.53 20.71
C THR A 321 19.30 14.62 19.19
N ARG A 322 18.80 13.57 18.52
CA ARG A 322 18.63 13.59 17.06
C ARG A 322 17.47 14.47 16.60
N ALA A 323 16.43 14.64 17.41
CA ALA A 323 15.30 15.50 17.07
C ALA A 323 15.58 16.97 17.37
N LEU A 324 16.26 17.27 18.48
CA LEU A 324 16.54 18.63 18.93
C LEU A 324 17.88 19.19 18.44
N GLY A 325 18.83 18.36 18.01
CA GLY A 325 20.16 18.82 17.62
C GLY A 325 20.15 19.87 16.50
N MET A 326 19.37 19.65 15.43
CA MET A 326 19.24 20.63 14.34
C MET A 326 18.48 21.91 14.76
N PRO A 327 17.31 21.84 15.41
CA PRO A 327 16.64 23.03 15.95
C PRO A 327 17.50 23.84 16.92
N VAL A 328 18.25 23.19 17.81
CA VAL A 328 19.13 23.87 18.77
C VAL A 328 20.27 24.57 18.03
N LEU A 329 20.93 23.89 17.07
CA LEU A 329 21.96 24.50 16.24
C LEU A 329 21.42 25.70 15.45
N ALA A 330 20.23 25.55 14.85
CA ALA A 330 19.56 26.63 14.14
C ALA A 330 19.24 27.82 15.06
N GLY A 331 18.91 27.58 16.34
CA GLY A 331 18.72 28.61 17.35
C GLY A 331 20.00 29.35 17.70
N VAL A 332 21.13 28.64 17.82
CA VAL A 332 22.44 29.26 18.04
C VAL A 332 22.82 30.14 16.84
N VAL A 333 22.67 29.63 15.62
CA VAL A 333 22.92 30.41 14.40
C VAL A 333 22.00 31.63 14.34
N LEU A 334 20.71 31.47 14.64
CA LEU A 334 19.73 32.56 14.70
C LEU A 334 20.10 33.63 15.73
N ALA A 335 20.61 33.23 16.90
CA ALA A 335 21.06 34.16 17.93
C ALA A 335 22.28 34.95 17.47
N VAL A 336 23.26 34.29 16.85
CA VAL A 336 24.45 34.95 16.31
C VAL A 336 24.08 35.92 15.19
N THR A 337 23.22 35.52 14.25
CA THR A 337 22.78 36.40 13.15
C THR A 337 21.95 37.58 13.66
N ALA A 338 21.11 37.38 14.69
CA ALA A 338 20.36 38.46 15.34
C ALA A 338 21.27 39.53 15.94
N VAL A 339 22.43 39.14 16.50
CA VAL A 339 23.43 40.08 17.03
C VAL A 339 24.19 40.82 15.92
N LEU A 340 24.56 40.12 14.84
CA LEU A 340 25.43 40.68 13.80
C LEU A 340 24.69 41.61 12.81
N VAL A 341 23.49 41.23 12.38
CA VAL A 341 22.77 41.90 11.27
C VAL A 341 21.35 42.31 11.67
N GLY A 342 20.86 41.85 12.83
CA GLY A 342 19.45 41.98 13.20
C GLY A 342 18.58 40.97 12.47
N VAL A 343 17.59 40.40 13.17
CA VAL A 343 16.63 39.46 12.59
C VAL A 343 15.21 39.90 12.98
N PRO A 344 14.22 39.80 12.08
CA PRO A 344 12.83 40.12 12.41
C PRO A 344 12.33 39.35 13.63
N GLY A 345 11.59 40.04 14.51
CA GLY A 345 11.11 39.46 15.78
C GLY A 345 10.24 38.21 15.63
N TRP A 346 9.56 38.03 14.50
CA TRP A 346 8.71 36.86 14.22
C TRP A 346 9.49 35.54 14.05
N VAL A 347 10.80 35.61 13.79
CA VAL A 347 11.63 34.40 13.59
C VAL A 347 11.83 33.64 14.90
N TRP A 348 11.88 34.35 16.04
CA TRP A 348 11.98 33.75 17.36
C TRP A 348 10.80 32.84 17.73
N PRO A 349 9.52 33.29 17.67
CA PRO A 349 8.38 32.41 17.93
C PRO A 349 8.28 31.27 16.90
N ALA A 350 8.66 31.49 15.64
CA ALA A 350 8.73 30.41 14.65
C ALA A 350 9.77 29.34 15.02
N TRP A 351 10.94 29.75 15.49
CA TRP A 351 11.97 28.84 16.00
C TRP A 351 11.52 28.08 17.25
N VAL A 352 10.89 28.77 18.21
CA VAL A 352 10.31 28.12 19.41
C VAL A 352 9.25 27.09 19.02
N ALA A 353 8.37 27.42 18.06
CA ALA A 353 7.36 26.50 17.54
C ALA A 353 8.00 25.26 16.88
N LEU A 354 9.07 25.44 16.08
CA LEU A 354 9.83 24.34 15.49
C LEU A 354 10.46 23.45 16.58
N LEU A 355 11.06 24.05 17.60
CA LEU A 355 11.69 23.32 18.71
C LEU A 355 10.66 22.51 19.50
N ALA A 356 9.50 23.11 19.82
CA ALA A 356 8.38 22.43 20.45
C ALA A 356 7.84 21.27 19.59
N TRP A 357 7.69 21.48 18.28
CA TRP A 357 7.29 20.42 17.35
C TRP A 357 8.28 19.25 17.33
N CYS A 358 9.58 19.54 17.28
CA CYS A 358 10.64 18.53 17.34
C CYS A 358 10.66 17.78 18.69
N ALA A 359 10.40 18.47 19.80
CA ALA A 359 10.26 17.85 21.12
C ALA A 359 9.07 16.88 21.19
N LEU A 360 7.89 17.29 20.68
CA LEU A 360 6.71 16.43 20.60
C LEU A 360 6.96 15.19 19.73
N LEU A 361 7.64 15.36 18.58
CA LEU A 361 8.04 14.25 17.73
C LEU A 361 9.05 13.32 18.43
N ALA A 362 9.98 13.84 19.23
CA ALA A 362 10.90 13.03 20.02
C ALA A 362 10.14 12.20 21.06
N ALA A 363 9.27 12.84 21.84
CA ALA A 363 8.45 12.16 22.85
C ALA A 363 7.60 11.04 22.23
N ASP A 364 6.91 11.30 21.11
CA ASP A 364 6.12 10.28 20.40
C ASP A 364 7.02 9.15 19.85
N ARG A 365 8.20 9.48 19.30
CA ARG A 365 9.16 8.47 18.83
C ARG A 365 9.68 7.59 19.96
N VAL A 366 9.89 8.12 21.15
CA VAL A 366 10.35 7.36 22.32
C VAL A 366 9.21 6.49 22.85
N GLY A 367 8.00 7.04 23.00
CA GLY A 367 6.83 6.28 23.42
C GLY A 367 6.43 5.18 22.43
N ALA A 368 6.70 5.37 21.14
CA ALA A 368 6.43 4.36 20.12
C ALA A 368 7.42 3.20 20.15
N LEU A 369 8.65 3.38 20.64
CA LEU A 369 9.67 2.33 20.67
C LEU A 369 9.32 1.24 21.67
N GLY A 370 9.21 0.02 21.18
CA GLY A 370 9.19 -1.15 22.04
C GLY A 370 9.14 -2.43 21.24
N HIS A 371 9.46 -3.52 21.93
CA HIS A 371 9.34 -4.86 21.37
C HIS A 371 8.73 -5.82 22.38
N ARG A 372 8.17 -6.90 21.87
CA ARG A 372 7.82 -8.09 22.63
C ARG A 372 8.31 -9.27 21.82
N VAL A 373 8.92 -10.22 22.50
CA VAL A 373 9.42 -11.45 21.87
C VAL A 373 9.05 -12.62 22.76
N ASP A 374 8.54 -13.66 22.13
CA ASP A 374 8.32 -14.98 22.70
C ASP A 374 8.72 -16.05 21.66
N ARG A 375 8.45 -17.33 21.95
CA ARG A 375 8.83 -18.44 21.07
C ARG A 375 8.08 -18.46 19.73
N HIS A 376 6.91 -17.81 19.64
CA HIS A 376 6.02 -17.87 18.47
C HIS A 376 5.91 -16.53 17.73
N TRP A 377 6.06 -15.41 18.45
CA TRP A 377 5.80 -14.07 17.96
C TRP A 377 6.91 -13.08 18.34
N LEU A 378 7.27 -12.29 17.34
CA LEU A 378 8.07 -11.08 17.45
C LEU A 378 7.18 -9.88 17.13
N VAL A 379 6.97 -9.02 18.11
CA VAL A 379 6.24 -7.77 17.94
C VAL A 379 7.20 -6.60 18.09
N ALA A 380 7.22 -5.71 17.11
CA ALA A 380 8.04 -4.52 17.12
C ALA A 380 7.20 -3.29 16.83
N ARG A 381 7.37 -2.23 17.62
CA ARG A 381 6.71 -0.94 17.38
C ARG A 381 7.74 0.16 17.18
N SER A 382 7.53 0.95 16.13
CA SER A 382 8.41 2.06 15.80
C SER A 382 7.72 3.11 14.92
N GLY A 383 8.37 4.26 14.75
CA GLY A 383 7.87 5.38 13.94
C GLY A 383 7.21 6.47 14.77
N SER A 384 6.82 7.56 14.12
CA SER A 384 6.09 8.67 14.74
C SER A 384 5.03 9.21 13.78
N LEU A 385 5.44 9.91 12.71
CA LEU A 385 4.53 10.34 11.63
C LEU A 385 3.70 9.19 11.07
N GLN A 386 4.33 8.02 10.93
CA GLN A 386 3.66 6.76 10.67
C GLN A 386 4.14 5.76 11.70
N ARG A 387 3.34 5.54 12.74
CA ARG A 387 3.61 4.51 13.74
C ARG A 387 3.23 3.17 13.15
N ARG A 388 4.12 2.18 13.24
CA ARG A 388 3.83 0.80 12.85
C ARG A 388 4.02 -0.13 14.02
N ARG A 389 3.14 -1.13 14.14
CA ARG A 389 3.29 -2.29 15.01
C ARG A 389 3.33 -3.52 14.10
N ASP A 390 4.52 -4.07 13.97
CA ASP A 390 4.81 -5.24 13.14
C ASP A 390 4.67 -6.47 14.06
N CYS A 391 3.71 -7.37 13.78
CA CYS A 391 3.53 -8.64 14.50
C CYS A 391 3.94 -9.77 13.55
N LEU A 392 5.00 -10.48 13.87
CA LEU A 392 5.64 -11.47 12.99
C LEU A 392 5.75 -12.80 13.70
N SER A 393 5.43 -13.88 12.99
CA SER A 393 5.70 -15.23 13.46
C SER A 393 7.20 -15.47 13.43
N THR A 394 7.75 -15.95 14.54
CA THR A 394 9.17 -16.30 14.68
C THR A 394 9.61 -17.38 13.70
N ALA A 395 8.72 -18.35 13.42
CA ALA A 395 8.94 -19.40 12.43
C ALA A 395 9.10 -18.86 11.01
N GLY A 396 8.60 -17.65 10.73
CA GLY A 396 8.76 -16.98 9.44
C GLY A 396 10.07 -16.19 9.28
N ILE A 397 10.88 -16.09 10.34
CA ILE A 397 12.15 -15.36 10.35
C ILE A 397 13.27 -16.30 9.85
N VAL A 398 13.91 -15.90 8.75
CA VAL A 398 14.93 -16.68 8.06
C VAL A 398 16.34 -16.14 8.35
N GLY A 399 16.43 -14.92 8.85
CA GLY A 399 17.72 -14.28 9.11
C GLY A 399 17.63 -13.10 10.06
N TRP A 400 18.77 -12.78 10.67
CA TRP A 400 18.92 -11.64 11.55
C TRP A 400 20.09 -10.77 11.09
N THR A 401 19.94 -9.46 11.23
CA THR A 401 21.04 -8.52 10.99
C THR A 401 21.07 -7.49 12.10
N VAL A 402 22.19 -7.42 12.82
CA VAL A 402 22.45 -6.33 13.77
C VAL A 402 23.24 -5.26 13.05
N ARG A 403 22.62 -4.09 12.87
CA ARG A 403 23.27 -2.92 12.28
C ARG A 403 23.56 -1.88 13.36
N GLN A 404 24.80 -1.41 13.40
CA GLN A 404 25.21 -0.36 14.32
C GLN A 404 26.00 0.72 13.59
N THR A 405 25.48 1.96 13.58
CA THR A 405 26.27 3.11 13.11
C THR A 405 27.27 3.57 14.17
N PRO A 406 28.31 4.37 13.83
CA PRO A 406 29.25 4.91 14.83
C PRO A 406 28.56 5.66 15.97
N LEU A 407 27.50 6.43 15.67
CA LEU A 407 26.68 7.11 16.68
C LEU A 407 25.88 6.14 17.55
N GLN A 408 25.41 5.03 16.99
CA GLN A 408 24.72 3.97 17.74
C GLN A 408 25.69 3.20 18.65
N ARG A 409 26.95 2.99 18.22
CA ARG A 409 28.03 2.43 19.05
C ARG A 409 28.28 3.28 20.29
N ARG A 410 28.46 4.59 20.11
CA ARG A 410 28.64 5.53 21.23
C ARG A 410 27.46 5.54 22.18
N ALA A 411 26.24 5.44 21.67
CA ALA A 411 25.02 5.41 22.48
C ALA A 411 24.69 4.04 23.08
N GLY A 412 25.45 2.98 22.77
CA GLY A 412 25.18 1.62 23.27
C GLY A 412 23.86 1.01 22.77
N VAL A 413 23.39 1.41 21.59
CA VAL A 413 22.17 0.87 20.95
C VAL A 413 22.48 0.28 19.58
N ALA A 414 21.59 -0.54 19.04
CA ALA A 414 21.70 -1.13 17.71
C ALA A 414 20.32 -1.19 17.03
N THR A 415 20.31 -1.36 15.71
CA THR A 415 19.10 -1.70 14.96
C THR A 415 19.15 -3.19 14.64
N LEU A 416 18.28 -3.97 15.27
CA LEU A 416 18.10 -5.39 14.97
C LEU A 416 17.08 -5.53 13.83
N ILE A 417 17.37 -6.36 12.84
CA ILE A 417 16.52 -6.53 11.66
C ILE A 417 16.13 -8.00 11.57
N ALA A 418 14.83 -8.28 11.67
CA ALA A 418 14.28 -9.59 11.34
C ALA A 418 14.04 -9.67 9.82
N ALA A 419 14.68 -10.64 9.17
CA ALA A 419 14.53 -10.91 7.75
C ALA A 419 13.52 -12.05 7.55
N THR A 420 12.53 -11.82 6.69
CA THR A 420 11.44 -12.79 6.42
C THR A 420 11.25 -12.94 4.92
N ALA A 421 10.79 -14.11 4.47
CA ALA A 421 10.33 -14.27 3.07
C ALA A 421 8.95 -13.62 2.82
N ALA A 422 8.27 -13.19 3.88
CA ALA A 422 6.94 -12.59 3.86
C ALA A 422 6.97 -11.05 3.87
N GLY A 423 5.99 -10.43 3.21
CA GLY A 423 5.73 -9.00 3.26
C GLY A 423 6.87 -8.12 2.73
N VAL A 424 7.32 -7.14 3.54
CA VAL A 424 8.39 -6.19 3.15
C VAL A 424 9.79 -6.75 3.30
N LYS A 425 9.92 -8.02 3.70
CA LYS A 425 11.19 -8.78 3.88
C LYS A 425 12.14 -8.28 4.97
N ARG A 426 12.00 -7.02 5.39
CA ARG A 426 12.88 -6.35 6.36
C ARG A 426 12.07 -5.65 7.45
N TYR A 427 12.12 -6.20 8.65
CA TYR A 427 11.41 -5.66 9.82
C TYR A 427 12.39 -5.19 10.89
N PRO A 428 12.70 -3.87 10.96
CA PRO A 428 13.71 -3.36 11.87
C PRO A 428 13.14 -2.97 13.24
N LEU A 429 13.72 -3.54 14.28
CA LEU A 429 13.64 -3.10 15.67
C LEU A 429 14.69 -2.01 15.88
N ILE A 430 14.24 -0.77 15.99
CA ILE A 430 15.13 0.40 15.95
C ILE A 430 15.58 0.77 17.38
N ASP A 431 16.87 1.07 17.53
CA ASP A 431 17.47 1.58 18.77
C ASP A 431 17.24 0.65 19.97
N VAL A 432 17.41 -0.66 19.77
CA VAL A 432 17.43 -1.68 20.83
C VAL A 432 18.74 -1.55 21.61
N PRO A 433 18.78 -1.75 22.94
CA PRO A 433 20.05 -1.84 23.68
C PRO A 433 20.98 -2.87 23.04
N ALA A 434 22.23 -2.49 22.75
CA ALA A 434 23.14 -3.35 21.97
C ALA A 434 23.38 -4.72 22.65
N SER A 435 23.43 -4.76 23.98
CA SER A 435 23.57 -5.98 24.78
C SER A 435 22.37 -6.91 24.71
N GLN A 436 21.19 -6.42 24.33
CA GLN A 436 19.96 -7.22 24.22
C GLN A 436 19.67 -7.67 22.78
N ALA A 437 20.42 -7.17 21.80
CA ALA A 437 20.10 -7.40 20.39
C ALA A 437 20.13 -8.90 20.04
N TRP A 438 21.19 -9.61 20.46
CA TRP A 438 21.32 -11.03 20.20
C TRP A 438 20.47 -11.89 21.13
N SER A 439 20.22 -11.46 22.37
CA SER A 439 19.29 -12.18 23.27
C SER A 439 17.85 -12.16 22.74
N ILE A 440 17.42 -11.05 22.13
CA ILE A 440 16.11 -10.96 21.45
C ILE A 440 16.07 -11.88 20.23
N ALA A 441 17.14 -11.90 19.43
CA ALA A 441 17.22 -12.78 18.27
C ALA A 441 17.20 -14.26 18.68
N ALA A 442 17.94 -14.64 19.73
CA ALA A 442 17.96 -15.98 20.30
C ALA A 442 16.61 -16.40 20.90
N ALA A 443 15.91 -15.48 21.58
CA ALA A 443 14.58 -15.75 22.13
C ALA A 443 13.52 -15.98 21.04
N ALA A 444 13.61 -15.24 19.93
CA ALA A 444 12.73 -15.41 18.78
C ALA A 444 13.10 -16.66 17.95
N SER A 445 14.39 -16.94 17.79
CA SER A 445 14.91 -17.95 16.87
C SER A 445 15.93 -18.84 17.61
N PRO A 446 15.52 -20.03 18.09
CA PRO A 446 16.38 -20.91 18.88
C PRO A 446 17.71 -21.26 18.18
N TRP A 447 17.70 -21.38 16.85
CA TRP A 447 18.90 -21.64 16.04
C TRP A 447 19.94 -20.50 16.08
N VAL A 448 19.59 -19.29 16.56
CA VAL A 448 20.54 -18.19 16.80
C VAL A 448 21.19 -18.29 18.17
N ALA A 449 20.55 -18.97 19.13
CA ALA A 449 21.01 -19.03 20.53
C ALA A 449 22.39 -19.67 20.66
N GLU A 450 22.72 -20.61 19.78
CA GLU A 450 24.02 -21.30 19.74
C GLU A 450 25.11 -20.51 18.99
N SER A 451 24.77 -19.36 18.40
CA SER A 451 25.75 -18.55 17.69
C SER A 451 26.74 -17.87 18.64
N VAL A 452 27.99 -17.71 18.20
CA VAL A 452 29.05 -16.99 18.94
C VAL A 452 28.60 -15.58 19.36
N TRP A 453 27.68 -14.97 18.60
CA TRP A 453 27.16 -13.64 18.87
C TRP A 453 26.10 -13.59 19.97
N ALA A 454 25.40 -14.69 20.24
CA ALA A 454 24.40 -14.77 21.31
C ALA A 454 25.00 -15.25 22.65
N ILE A 455 26.15 -15.93 22.60
CA ILE A 455 26.87 -16.44 23.77
C ILE A 455 27.78 -15.37 24.39
N ARG A 456 28.22 -14.39 23.60
CA ARG A 456 28.98 -13.21 24.04
C ARG A 456 28.06 -12.10 24.52
#